data_AF-A0A0Q1C5F5-F1
#
_entry.id   AF-A0A0Q1C5F5-F1
#
_cell.length_a   1.000
_cell.length_b   1.000
_cell.length_c   1.000
_cell.angle_alpha   90.00
_cell.angle_beta   90.00
_cell.angle_gamma   90.00
#
_symmetry.space_group_name_H-M   'P 1'
#
loop_
_entity.id
_entity.type
_entity.pdbx_description
1 polymer ?
#
loop_
_entity_poly.entity_id
_entity_poly.type
_entity_poly.pdbx_seq_one_letter_code
_entity_poly.pdbx_strand_id
1 'polypeptide(L)' 'MTLLVDEKGKIAKLYDADHWLLPLSKRVYVIIDQQMNIIYKKDMGFALLPDQTQTLIEEIDRQIK' A
#
# COMPACT_ATOMS: atom_id res chain seq x y z
N MET A 1 0.86 5.41 -14.52
CA MET A 1 1.62 5.00 -13.32
C MET A 1 2.60 6.11 -13.00
N THR A 2 2.58 6.62 -11.77
CA THR A 2 3.52 7.64 -11.29
C THR A 2 4.30 7.06 -10.14
N LEU A 3 5.63 7.16 -10.18
CA LEU A 3 6.50 6.77 -9.09
C LEU A 3 6.86 8.02 -8.29
N LEU A 4 6.65 7.95 -6.98
CA LEU A 4 6.94 9.02 -6.04
C LEU A 4 8.00 8.54 -5.05
N VAL A 5 8.93 9.42 -4.69
CA VAL A 5 10.03 9.11 -3.76
C VAL A 5 9.73 9.71 -2.39
N ASP A 6 9.76 8.87 -1.35
CA ASP A 6 9.65 9.29 0.05
C ASP A 6 11.04 9.40 0.69
N GLU A 7 11.78 10.47 0.35
CA GLU A 7 13.16 10.66 0.81
C GLU A 7 13.31 10.68 2.33
N LYS A 8 12.26 11.09 3.05
CA LYS A 8 12.26 11.25 4.52
C LYS A 8 11.63 10.07 5.25
N GLY A 9 11.18 9.02 4.54
CA GLY A 9 10.55 7.85 5.12
C GLY A 9 9.23 8.14 5.87
N LYS A 10 8.63 9.32 5.66
CA LYS A 10 7.43 9.74 6.41
C LYS A 10 6.19 8.99 5.96
N ILE A 11 6.09 8.72 4.66
CA ILE A 11 4.98 7.96 4.07
C ILE A 11 5.12 6.50 4.44
N ALA A 12 6.34 5.94 4.34
CA ALA A 12 6.59 4.56 4.76
C ALA A 12 6.17 4.33 6.22
N LYS A 13 6.54 5.25 7.13
CA LYS A 13 6.14 5.19 8.54
C LYS A 13 4.64 5.40 8.76
N LEU A 14 4.01 6.32 8.03
CA LEU A 14 2.58 6.60 8.16
C LEU A 14 1.71 5.38 7.84
N TYR A 15 2.16 4.53 6.90
CA TYR A 15 1.42 3.34 6.47
C TYR A 15 1.95 2.02 7.06
N ASP A 16 2.82 2.09 8.07
CA ASP A 16 3.50 0.93 8.71
C ASP A 16 4.28 0.05 7.72
N ALA A 17 4.80 0.68 6.66
CA ALA A 17 5.65 0.03 5.67
C ALA A 17 7.14 0.09 6.05
N ASP A 18 7.53 0.81 7.10
CA ASP A 18 8.89 0.82 7.60
C ASP A 18 9.25 -0.48 8.32
N HIS A 19 10.54 -0.80 8.33
CA HIS A 19 11.07 -1.92 9.09
C HIS A 19 11.91 -1.38 10.24
N TRP A 20 11.64 -1.86 11.47
CA TRP A 20 12.33 -1.39 12.67
C TRP A 20 13.85 -1.58 12.64
N LEU A 21 14.32 -2.60 11.91
CA LEU A 21 15.72 -3.04 11.88
C LEU A 21 16.41 -2.91 10.51
N LEU A 22 15.65 -2.94 9.41
CA LEU A 22 16.23 -3.02 8.06
C LEU A 22 16.02 -1.69 7.33
N PRO A 23 16.99 -1.21 6.55
CA PRO A 23 16.85 0.02 5.77
C PRO A 23 16.05 -0.23 4.47
N LEU A 24 14.95 -1.00 4.57
CA LEU A 24 14.10 -1.42 3.47
C LEU A 24 12.64 -1.34 3.92
N SER A 25 11.78 -0.82 3.06
CA SER A 25 10.34 -0.83 3.30
C SER A 25 9.73 -2.18 2.95
N LYS A 26 8.75 -2.61 3.74
CA LYS A 26 7.83 -3.70 3.39
C LYS A 26 6.97 -3.31 2.19
N ARG A 27 6.43 -4.31 1.50
CA ARG A 27 5.42 -4.13 0.47
C ARG A 27 4.04 -4.04 1.12
N VAL A 28 3.49 -2.84 1.10
CA VAL A 28 2.14 -2.55 1.61
C VAL A 28 1.32 -1.96 0.48
N TYR A 29 0.13 -2.52 0.26
CA TYR A 29 -0.85 -2.02 -0.70
C TYR A 29 -1.99 -1.35 0.04
N VAL A 30 -2.32 -0.12 -0.34
CA VAL A 30 -3.36 0.68 0.29
C VAL A 30 -4.26 1.25 -0.80
N ILE A 31 -5.58 1.16 -0.61
CA ILE A 31 -6.57 1.88 -1.43
C ILE A 31 -7.20 2.93 -0.53
N ILE A 32 -7.25 4.16 -1.03
CA ILE A 32 -7.72 5.33 -0.32
C ILE A 32 -8.88 5.94 -1.11
N ASP A 33 -9.98 6.26 -0.44
CA ASP A 33 -11.13 6.93 -1.05
C ASP A 33 -10.90 8.45 -1.23
N GLN A 34 -11.90 9.14 -1.79
CA GLN A 34 -11.83 10.59 -2.01
C GLN A 34 -11.86 11.42 -0.71
N GLN A 35 -12.29 10.82 0.40
CA GLN A 35 -12.34 11.44 1.73
C GLN A 35 -11.08 11.12 2.55
N MET A 36 -10.05 10.54 1.92
CA MET A 36 -8.78 10.12 2.54
C MET A 36 -8.91 8.98 3.55
N ASN A 37 -9.98 8.18 3.48
CA ASN A 37 -10.10 6.97 4.29
C ASN A 37 -9.37 5.81 3.62
N ILE A 38 -8.70 4.99 4.42
CA ILE A 38 -8.13 3.72 3.96
C ILE A 38 -9.28 2.71 3.87
N ILE A 39 -9.68 2.35 2.66
CA ILE A 39 -10.76 1.38 2.41
C ILE A 39 -10.24 -0.04 2.17
N TYR A 40 -8.93 -0.19 1.96
CA TYR A 40 -8.23 -1.48 1.89
C TYR A 40 -6.77 -1.31 2.30
N LYS A 41 -6.24 -2.26 3.09
CA LYS A 41 -4.81 -2.35 3.44
C LYS A 41 -4.37 -3.81 3.41
N LYS A 42 -3.26 -4.09 2.73
CA LYS A 42 -2.62 -5.41 2.70
C LYS A 42 -1.11 -5.28 2.89
N ASP A 43 -0.62 -5.75 4.04
CA ASP A 43 0.82 -5.90 4.31
C ASP A 43 1.28 -7.27 3.80
N MET A 44 2.20 -7.27 2.84
CA MET A 44 2.81 -8.46 2.26
C MET A 44 4.22 -8.74 2.82
N GLY A 45 4.73 -7.87 3.69
CA GLY A 45 6.10 -7.94 4.19
C GLY A 45 7.09 -7.89 3.03
N PHE A 46 7.81 -8.99 2.81
CA PHE A 46 8.77 -9.14 1.72
C PHE A 46 8.22 -9.89 0.49
N ALA A 47 6.98 -10.40 0.56
CA ALA A 47 6.33 -11.12 -0.53
C ALA A 47 5.69 -10.16 -1.53
N LEU A 48 5.37 -10.66 -2.73
CA LEU A 48 4.59 -9.93 -3.74
C LEU A 48 3.12 -10.29 -3.60
N LEU A 49 2.23 -9.34 -3.88
CA LEU A 49 0.81 -9.64 -4.07
C LEU A 49 0.64 -10.39 -5.41
N PRO A 50 0.10 -11.62 -5.42
CA PRO A 50 -0.22 -12.32 -6.65
C PRO A 50 -1.21 -11.52 -7.49
N ASP A 51 -1.03 -11.49 -8.80
CA ASP A 51 -1.91 -10.77 -9.75
C ASP A 51 -2.27 -9.35 -9.29
N GLN A 52 -1.27 -8.66 -8.71
CA GLN A 52 -1.40 -7.42 -7.95
C GLN A 52 -2.44 -6.45 -8.53
N THR A 53 -2.33 -6.10 -9.81
CA THR A 53 -3.24 -5.14 -10.45
C THR A 53 -4.68 -5.63 -10.45
N GLN A 54 -4.91 -6.89 -10.80
CA GLN A 54 -6.25 -7.47 -10.82
C GLN A 54 -6.84 -7.50 -9.41
N THR A 55 -6.08 -8.01 -8.42
CA THR A 55 -6.54 -8.04 -7.03
C THR A 55 -6.92 -6.65 -6.53
N LEU A 56 -6.12 -5.62 -6.81
CA LEU A 56 -6.44 -4.27 -6.36
C LEU A 56 -7.66 -3.67 -7.06
N ILE A 57 -7.86 -3.95 -8.36
CA ILE A 57 -9.07 -3.51 -9.08
C ILE A 57 -10.31 -4.19 -8.51
N GLU A 58 -10.26 -5.51 -8.25
CA GLU A 58 -11.37 -6.23 -7.64
C GLU A 58 -11.73 -5.69 -6.24
N GLU A 59 -10.73 -5.28 -5.46
CA GLU A 59 -10.96 -4.63 -4.16
C GLU A 59 -11.57 -3.24 -4.30
N ILE A 60 -11.19 -2.47 -5.34
CA ILE A 60 -11.87 -1.19 -5.65
C ILE A 60 -13.33 -1.45 -6.03
N ASP A 61 -13.60 -2.40 -6.92
CA ASP A 61 -14.96 -2.71 -7.41
C ASP A 61 -15.88 -3.18 -6.28
N ARG A 62 -15.35 -3.88 -5.26
CA ARG A 62 -16.10 -4.30 -4.06
C ARG A 62 -16.62 -3.13 -3.23
N GLN A 63 -15.92 -1.99 -3.24
CA GLN A 63 -16.25 -0.82 -2.41
C GLN A 63 -17.21 0.15 -3.11
N ILE A 64 -17.49 -0.06 -4.40
CA ILE A 64 -18.40 0.78 -5.22
C ILE A 64 -19.86 0.28 -5.15
N LYS A 65 -20.11 -0.88 -4.54
CA LYS A 65 -21.46 -1.42 -4.31
C LYS A 65 -22.12 -0.83 -3.08
#